data_AF-A0A242A8E8-F1
#
_entry.id   AF-A0A242A8E8-F1
#
_cell.length_a   1.000
_cell.length_b   1.000
_cell.length_c   1.000
_cell.angle_alpha   90.00
_cell.angle_beta   90.00
_cell.angle_gamma   90.00
#
_symmetry.space_group_name_H-M   'P 1'
#
loop_
_entity.id
_entity.type
_entity.pdbx_description
1 polymer ?
#
loop_
_entity_poly.entity_id
_entity_poly.type
_entity_poly.pdbx_seq_one_letter_code
_entity_poly.pdbx_strand_id
1 'polypeptide(L)' 'MNLNRYILTSLMKILLVILGAILLFLAGTMIGYGIIGDGSPFKVFSPSLWNHILDFMK' A
#
# COMPACT_ATOMS: atom_id res chain seq x y z
N MET A 1 -32.27 2.04 -19.32
CA MET A 1 -31.32 2.89 -18.57
C MET A 1 -30.42 2.02 -17.71
N ASN A 2 -29.31 1.50 -18.26
CA ASN A 2 -28.36 0.64 -17.52
C ASN A 2 -27.04 1.35 -17.18
N LEU A 3 -26.87 2.61 -17.60
CA LEU A 3 -25.62 3.36 -17.51
C LEU A 3 -25.10 3.48 -16.06
N ASN A 4 -25.99 3.76 -15.10
CA ASN A 4 -25.61 3.82 -13.67
C ASN A 4 -25.05 2.48 -13.14
N ARG A 5 -25.63 1.35 -13.55
CA ARG A 5 -25.15 0.03 -13.11
C ARG A 5 -23.77 -0.28 -13.70
N TYR A 6 -23.51 0.13 -14.95
CA TYR A 6 -22.19 -0.02 -15.56
C TYR A 6 -21.15 0.86 -14.89
N ILE A 7 -21.44 2.14 -14.64
CA ILE A 7 -20.52 3.07 -13.96
C ILE A 7 -20.20 2.58 -12.55
N LEU A 8 -21.22 2.21 -11.75
CA LEU A 8 -21.03 1.68 -10.40
C LEU A 8 -20.18 0.40 -10.39
N THR A 9 -20.43 -0.51 -11.33
CA THR A 9 -19.64 -1.76 -11.43
C THR A 9 -18.19 -1.48 -11.81
N SER A 10 -17.95 -0.54 -12.72
CA SER A 10 -16.60 -0.13 -13.11
C SER A 10 -15.85 0.55 -11.97
N LEU A 11 -16.50 1.45 -11.22
CA LEU A 11 -15.91 2.10 -10.05
C LEU A 11 -15.57 1.10 -8.95
N MET A 12 -16.44 0.11 -8.70
CA MET A 12 -16.16 -0.98 -7.76
C MET A 12 -14.93 -1.80 -8.18
N LYS A 13 -14.78 -2.11 -9.47
CA LYS A 13 -13.58 -2.82 -9.97
C LYS A 13 -12.32 -2.00 -9.77
N ILE A 14 -12.36 -0.71 -10.10
CA ILE A 14 -11.22 0.21 -9.90
C ILE A 14 -10.87 0.28 -8.41
N LEU A 15 -11.85 0.42 -7.53
CA LEU A 15 -11.65 0.44 -6.08
C LEU A 15 -10.98 -0.85 -5.58
N LEU A 16 -11.43 -2.01 -6.07
CA LEU A 16 -10.82 -3.31 -5.71
C LEU A 16 -9.37 -3.42 -6.18
N VAL A 17 -9.06 -2.93 -7.39
CA VAL A 17 -7.69 -2.92 -7.91
C VAL A 17 -6.80 -1.99 -7.07
N ILE A 18 -7.28 -0.80 -6.73
CA ILE A 18 -6.55 0.15 -5.87
C ILE A 18 -6.32 -0.46 -4.49
N LEU A 19 -7.35 -1.08 -3.89
CA LEU A 19 -7.23 -1.74 -2.60
C LEU A 19 -6.20 -2.88 -2.65
N GLY A 20 -6.26 -3.71 -3.69
CA GLY A 20 -5.28 -4.78 -3.92
C GLY A 20 -3.86 -4.24 -4.08
N ALA A 21 -3.67 -3.15 -4.82
CA ALA A 21 -2.38 -2.50 -5.00
C ALA A 21 -1.82 -1.97 -3.66
N ILE A 22 -2.65 -1.34 -2.82
CA ILE A 22 -2.26 -0.88 -1.49
C ILE A 22 -1.85 -2.07 -0.60
N LEU A 23 -2.62 -3.16 -0.61
CA LEU A 23 -2.30 -4.36 0.17
C LEU A 23 -0.99 -5.01 -0.29
N LEU A 24 -0.76 -5.11 -1.59
CA LEU A 24 0.50 -5.62 -2.14
C LEU A 24 1.68 -4.72 -1.80
N PHE A 25 1.48 -3.39 -1.84
CA PHE A 25 2.51 -2.44 -1.43
C PHE A 25 2.85 -2.58 0.06
N LEU A 26 1.85 -2.67 0.94
CA LEU A 26 2.06 -2.89 2.37
C LEU A 26 2.75 -4.23 2.63
N ALA A 27 2.29 -5.32 2.01
CA ALA A 27 2.95 -6.61 2.13
C ALA A 27 4.40 -6.58 1.63
N GLY A 28 4.65 -5.95 0.48
CA GLY A 28 5.98 -5.80 -0.09
C GLY A 28 6.93 -5.01 0.82
N THR A 29 6.46 -3.89 1.39
CA THR A 29 7.25 -3.08 2.33
C THR A 29 7.46 -3.80 3.66
N MET A 30 6.47 -4.54 4.17
CA MET A 30 6.60 -5.38 5.37
C MET A 30 7.64 -6.47 5.19
N ILE A 31 7.61 -7.15 4.04
CA ILE A 31 8.57 -8.21 3.71
C ILE A 31 9.95 -7.59 3.51
N GLY A 32 10.06 -6.52 2.72
CA GLY A 32 11.34 -5.85 2.45
C GLY A 32 11.99 -5.31 3.72
N TYR A 33 11.25 -4.56 4.53
CA TYR A 33 11.75 -4.03 5.80
C TYR A 33 11.94 -5.12 6.86
N GLY A 34 11.06 -6.12 6.92
CA GLY A 34 11.17 -7.23 7.85
C GLY A 34 12.38 -8.13 7.59
N ILE A 35 12.75 -8.32 6.32
CA ILE A 35 13.90 -9.16 5.93
C ILE A 35 15.22 -8.37 5.96
N ILE A 36 15.23 -7.14 5.41
CA ILE A 36 16.47 -6.36 5.22
C ILE A 36 16.71 -5.38 6.37
N GLY A 37 15.64 -4.90 7.01
CA GLY A 37 15.70 -3.89 8.06
C GLY A 37 15.83 -4.50 9.47
N ASP A 38 15.17 -3.86 10.43
CA ASP A 38 15.29 -4.15 11.87
C ASP A 38 14.42 -5.35 12.33
N GLY A 39 14.05 -6.24 11.41
CA GLY A 39 13.29 -7.46 11.74
C GLY A 39 11.84 -7.26 12.20
N SER A 40 11.31 -6.02 12.20
CA SER A 40 9.95 -5.71 12.66
C SER A 40 9.05 -5.24 11.50
N PRO A 41 8.28 -6.15 10.87
CA PRO A 41 7.47 -5.84 9.69
C PRO A 41 6.42 -4.75 9.95
N PHE A 42 5.91 -4.65 11.18
CA PHE A 42 4.87 -3.68 11.53
C PHE A 42 5.37 -2.23 11.61
N LYS A 43 6.69 -2.00 11.63
CA LYS A 43 7.25 -0.63 11.63
C LYS A 43 6.94 0.15 10.35
N VAL A 44 6.50 -0.51 9.27
CA VAL A 44 6.02 0.18 8.05
C VAL A 44 4.83 1.10 8.29
N PHE A 45 4.07 0.88 9.37
CA PHE A 45 2.98 1.77 9.78
C PHE A 45 3.44 2.97 10.62
N SER A 46 4.71 2.99 11.04
CA SER A 46 5.26 4.09 11.82
C SER A 46 5.75 5.21 10.90
N PRO A 47 5.29 6.47 11.09
CA PRO A 47 5.83 7.62 10.37
C PRO A 47 7.33 7.83 10.59
N SER A 48 7.86 7.42 11.74
CA SER A 48 9.28 7.57 12.06
C SER A 48 10.19 6.78 11.11
N LEU A 49 9.76 5.60 10.66
CA LEU A 49 10.51 4.80 9.70
C LEU A 49 10.63 5.52 8.36
N TRP A 50 9.54 6.10 7.88
CA TRP A 50 9.53 6.83 6.61
C TRP A 50 10.38 8.09 6.69
N ASN A 51 10.31 8.85 7.79
CA ASN A 51 11.22 9.98 7.99
C ASN A 51 12.68 9.54 7.93
N HIS A 52 13.03 8.43 8.57
CA HIS A 52 14.39 7.88 8.52
C HIS A 52 14.81 7.48 7.08
N ILE A 53 13.91 6.86 6.30
CA ILE A 53 14.15 6.53 4.89
C ILE A 53 14.32 7.79 4.03
N LEU A 54 13.47 8.80 4.23
CA LEU A 54 13.54 10.07 3.51
C LEU A 54 14.81 10.86 3.86
N ASP A 55 15.27 10.76 5.11
CA ASP A 55 16.53 11.37 5.55
C ASP A 55 17.74 10.73 4.87
N PHE A 56 17.70 9.44 4.51
CA PHE A 56 18.75 8.83 3.67
C PHE A 56 18.78 9.34 2.23
N MET A 57 17.67 9.88 1.73
CA MET A 57 17.58 10.39 0.35
C MET A 57 17.90 11.89 0.24
N LYS A 58 18.08 12.58 1.37
CA LYS A 58 18.67 13.92 1.40
C LYS A 58 20.17 13.85 1.17
#